data_AF-A0A8S9U3L3-F1
#
_entry.id   AF-A0A8S9U3L3-F1
#
_cell.length_a   1.000
_cell.length_b   1.000
_cell.length_c   1.000
_cell.angle_alpha   90.00
_cell.angle_beta   90.00
_cell.angle_gamma   90.00
#
_symmetry.space_group_name_H-M   'P 1'
#
loop_
_entity.id
_entity.type
_entity.pdbx_description
1 polymer ?
#
loop_
_entity_poly.entity_id
_entity_poly.type
_entity_poly.pdbx_seq_one_letter_code
_entity_poly.pdbx_strand_id
1 'polypeptide(L)' 'MSVVTPKKRKGGDKLNEEDEEPVQGFPSFQGLFSSWEIFQEAFNSYQRDTHQLYKIRSTISVKERNKSRSK' A
#
# COMPACT_ATOMS: atom_id res chain seq x y z
N MET A 1 21.82 -4.25 -11.34
CA MET A 1 20.35 -4.27 -11.14
C MET A 1 19.87 -2.83 -11.13
N SER A 2 18.99 -2.46 -12.06
CA SER A 2 18.60 -1.06 -12.29
C SER A 2 17.39 -0.69 -11.46
N VAL A 3 17.56 0.22 -10.50
CA VAL A 3 16.49 0.79 -9.68
C VAL A 3 15.72 1.82 -10.52
N VAL A 4 14.45 1.53 -10.82
CA VAL A 4 13.57 2.48 -11.49
C VAL A 4 13.07 3.48 -10.45
N THR A 5 13.63 4.70 -10.48
CA THR A 5 13.14 5.81 -9.66
C THR A 5 11.80 6.32 -10.20
N PRO A 6 10.80 6.58 -9.35
CA PRO A 6 9.50 7.09 -9.78
C PRO A 6 9.65 8.49 -10.39
N LYS A 7 9.03 8.67 -11.55
CA LYS A 7 9.09 9.90 -12.36
C LYS A 7 8.33 11.03 -11.65
N LYS A 8 9.08 12.06 -11.22
CA LYS A 8 8.57 13.33 -10.69
C LYS A 8 7.62 13.94 -11.73
N ARG A 9 6.32 14.06 -11.40
CA ARG A 9 5.34 14.74 -12.26
C ARG A 9 5.76 16.20 -12.37
N LYS A 10 5.87 16.70 -13.60
CA LYS A 10 6.28 18.07 -13.93
C LYS A 10 5.14 19.01 -13.54
N GLY A 11 5.42 19.91 -12.59
CA GLY A 11 4.49 20.93 -12.15
C GLY A 11 4.08 21.86 -13.29
N GLY A 12 2.79 22.18 -13.33
CA GLY A 12 2.24 23.34 -14.04
C GLY A 12 2.16 24.52 -13.07
N ASP A 13 2.44 25.70 -13.62
CA ASP A 13 2.64 27.00 -12.98
C ASP A 13 1.54 27.50 -12.02
N LYS A 14 2.04 28.05 -10.89
CA LYS A 14 1.68 29.31 -10.20
C LYS A 14 0.30 29.51 -9.54
N LEU A 15 0.42 29.87 -8.25
CA LEU A 15 -0.40 30.77 -7.40
C LEU A 15 -1.66 30.16 -6.74
N ASN A 16 -1.55 29.81 -5.46
CA ASN A 16 -2.06 30.61 -4.33
C ASN A 16 -1.58 30.03 -2.98
N GLU A 17 -1.14 30.91 -2.09
CA GLU A 17 -1.02 30.67 -0.64
C GLU A 17 -2.43 30.39 -0.06
N GLU A 18 -2.49 29.59 1.01
CA GLU A 18 -3.70 29.21 1.77
C GLU A 18 -4.49 28.02 1.20
N ASP A 19 -3.96 26.82 1.45
CA ASP A 19 -4.66 25.56 1.78
C ASP A 19 -3.66 24.41 1.60
N GLU A 20 -2.57 24.39 2.40
CA GLU A 20 -1.84 23.13 2.58
C GLU A 20 -2.75 22.21 3.41
N GLU A 21 -3.66 21.52 2.73
CA GLU A 21 -4.20 20.26 3.21
C GLU A 21 -3.00 19.47 3.76
N PRO A 22 -2.99 19.08 5.05
CA PRO A 22 -1.86 18.36 5.60
C PRO A 22 -1.74 17.08 4.78
N VAL A 23 -0.74 17.02 3.90
CA VAL A 23 -0.43 15.82 3.15
C VAL A 23 0.02 14.83 4.20
N GLN A 24 -0.92 14.02 4.70
CA GLN A 24 -0.65 13.00 5.69
C GLN A 24 0.29 11.99 5.04
N GLY A 25 1.58 12.24 5.19
CA GLY A 25 2.64 11.44 4.63
C GLY A 25 2.67 10.12 5.39
N PHE A 26 2.06 9.09 4.82
CA PHE A 26 2.28 7.75 5.34
C PHE A 26 3.74 7.36 5.10
N PRO A 27 4.39 6.67 6.06
CA PRO A 27 5.72 6.14 5.85
C PRO A 27 5.72 5.26 4.61
N SER A 28 6.79 5.32 3.81
CA SER A 28 6.91 4.45 2.65
C SER A 28 7.30 3.05 3.13
N PHE A 29 6.48 2.04 2.81
CA PHE A 29 6.84 0.64 3.07
C PHE A 29 7.85 0.18 2.02
N GLN A 30 9.12 0.11 2.38
CA GLN A 30 10.21 -0.33 1.49
C GLN A 30 11.05 -1.40 2.16
N GLY A 31 11.33 -2.49 1.45
CA GLY A 31 12.21 -3.55 1.91
C GLY A 31 12.35 -4.66 0.88
N LEU A 32 13.58 -5.08 0.63
CA LEU A 32 13.87 -6.39 0.03
C LEU A 32 14.02 -7.37 1.19
N PHE A 33 13.11 -8.32 1.28
CA PHE A 33 13.08 -9.29 2.37
C PHE A 33 13.69 -10.61 1.92
N SER A 34 14.55 -11.19 2.76
CA SER A 34 15.22 -12.45 2.48
C SER A 34 14.32 -13.68 2.66
N SER A 35 13.19 -13.53 3.35
CA SER A 35 12.17 -14.58 3.49
C SER A 35 10.77 -13.98 3.66
N TRP A 36 9.76 -14.83 3.52
CA TRP A 36 8.36 -14.45 3.69
C TRP A 36 8.04 -14.04 5.15
N GLU A 37 8.67 -14.70 6.11
CA GLU A 37 8.47 -14.44 7.55
C GLU A 37 8.94 -13.03 7.93
N ILE A 38 10.12 -12.62 7.43
CA ILE A 38 10.69 -11.29 7.69
C ILE A 38 9.83 -10.21 7.03
N PHE A 39 9.31 -10.48 5.84
CA PHE A 39 8.31 -9.60 5.20
C PHE A 39 7.07 -9.45 6.06
N GLN A 40 6.50 -10.54 6.57
CA GLN A 40 5.29 -10.51 7.40
C GLN A 40 5.51 -9.75 8.70
N GLU A 41 6.67 -9.90 9.34
CA GLU A 41 7.00 -9.16 10.55
C GLU A 41 7.10 -7.65 10.28
N ALA A 42 7.84 -7.25 9.25
CA ALA A 42 7.96 -5.85 8.85
C ALA A 42 6.60 -5.25 8.44
N PHE A 43 5.80 -6.02 7.71
CA PHE A 43 4.46 -5.63 7.30
C PHE A 43 3.52 -5.43 8.50
N ASN A 44 3.57 -6.32 9.49
CA ASN A 44 2.80 -6.18 10.71
C ASN A 44 3.20 -4.94 11.54
N SER A 45 4.49 -4.59 11.57
CA SER A 45 4.95 -3.34 12.21
C SER A 45 4.36 -2.14 11.48
N TYR A 46 4.52 -2.11 10.15
CA TYR A 46 4.00 -1.03 9.31
C TYR A 46 2.50 -0.81 9.51
N GLN A 47 1.72 -1.89 9.59
CA GLN A 47 0.28 -1.81 9.87
C GLN A 47 -0.06 -1.13 11.19
N ARG A 48 0.70 -1.41 12.25
CA ARG A 48 0.53 -0.78 13.56
C ARG A 48 0.89 0.69 13.48
N ASP A 49 2.01 1.01 12.83
CA ASP A 49 2.56 2.37 12.73
C ASP A 49 1.68 3.29 11.89
N THR A 50 1.09 2.79 10.81
CA THR A 50 0.16 3.58 9.97
C THR A 50 -1.27 3.52 10.47
N HIS A 51 -1.57 2.72 11.50
CA HIS A 51 -2.93 2.39 11.91
C HIS A 51 -3.80 1.85 10.76
N GLN A 52 -3.19 1.19 9.78
CA GLN A 52 -3.88 0.64 8.60
C GLN A 52 -3.97 -0.88 8.71
N LEU A 53 -5.19 -1.42 8.74
CA LEU A 53 -5.41 -2.87 8.74
C LEU A 53 -5.55 -3.41 7.31
N TYR A 54 -4.46 -3.93 6.77
CA TYR A 54 -4.48 -4.80 5.60
C TYR A 54 -4.91 -6.21 6.02
N LYS A 55 -6.04 -6.66 5.46
CA LYS A 55 -6.52 -8.04 5.59
C LYS A 55 -6.70 -8.61 4.19
N ILE A 56 -6.30 -9.86 4.00
CA ILE A 56 -6.59 -10.58 2.76
C ILE A 56 -8.10 -10.78 2.70
N ARG A 57 -8.78 -10.06 1.80
CA ARG A 57 -10.21 -10.25 1.54
C ARG A 57 -10.37 -11.51 0.68
N SER A 58 -10.55 -12.63 1.36
CA SER A 58 -10.92 -13.96 0.85
C SER A 58 -9.82 -14.73 0.12
N THR A 59 -9.53 -15.93 0.63
CA THR A 59 -8.75 -16.99 -0.03
C THR A 59 -9.63 -17.93 -0.88
N ILE A 60 -10.94 -17.71 -0.89
CA ILE A 60 -11.87 -18.51 -1.67
C ILE A 60 -11.78 -18.10 -3.13
N SER A 61 -11.47 -19.09 -3.97
CA SER A 61 -11.46 -18.90 -5.41
C SER A 61 -12.80 -18.32 -5.87
N VAL A 62 -12.79 -17.51 -6.94
CA VAL A 62 -14.02 -16.99 -7.55
C VAL A 62 -15.00 -18.12 -7.86
N LYS A 63 -14.48 -19.30 -8.22
CA LYS A 63 -15.24 -20.53 -8.44
C LYS A 63 -15.99 -21.00 -7.18
N GLU A 64 -15.30 -21.05 -6.03
CA GLU A 64 -15.90 -21.39 -4.72
C GLU A 64 -16.96 -20.38 -4.30
N ARG A 65 -16.68 -19.09 -4.48
CA ARG A 65 -17.62 -17.99 -4.20
C ARG A 65 -18.87 -18.06 -5.07
N ASN A 66 -18.73 -18.46 -6.34
CA ASN A 66 -19.86 -18.58 -7.25
C ASN A 66 -20.73 -19.80 -6.91
N LYS A 67 -20.15 -20.88 -6.37
CA LYS A 67 -20.88 -22.08 -5.95
C LYS A 67 -21.88 -21.81 -4.81
N SER A 68 -21.55 -20.92 -3.88
CA SER A 68 -22.46 -20.56 -2.77
C SER A 68 -23.59 -19.60 -3.17
N ARG A 69 -23.49 -18.94 -4.33
CA ARG A 69 -24.49 -17.98 -4.84
C ARG A 69 -25.52 -18.60 -5.78
N SER A 70 -25.32 -19.84 -6.22
CA SER A 70 -26.23 -20.56 -7.12
C SER A 70 -27.18 -21.52 -6.38
N LYS A 71 -27.39 -21.34 -5.07
CA LYS A 71 -28.42 -22.04 -4.30
C LYS A 71 -29.68 -21.21 -4.18
#